data_AF-A0AA41VJ54-F1
#
_entry.id   AF-A0AA41VJ54-F1
#
_cell.length_a   1.000
_cell.length_b   1.000
_cell.length_c   1.000
_cell.angle_alpha   90.00
_cell.angle_beta   90.00
_cell.angle_gamma   90.00
#
_symmetry.space_group_name_H-M   'P 1'
#
loop_
_entity.id
_entity.type
_entity.pdbx_description
1 polymer ?
#
loop_
_entity_poly.entity_id
_entity_poly.type
_entity_poly.pdbx_seq_one_letter_code
_entity_poly.pdbx_strand_id
1 'polypeptide(L)'
;MGLRLKLTQITLEDISGYIKGYRWYSSKLDWNKLRPMILKRIEKRAEDYPIKGMIPVAEDVIINRARLFEGVSTLLRHYPIKACKFCPELYIGKEGHLIKTCHGYRRHIKNQVHHWVDGALNDIIVPVEAFHLNKFQDIIKHDQRFDFDRIPAVLELCSQAGADIFDQTLHSFGKDSVSFDVSTSPLELAYLAVQTLKAWEDMREGVQKLLLVYPAKVCKFCDEVHVGPSGHKARLCGVFKYETWRGTHFWKKARVDDLVPQKIVWRRRNQDPLILLDKGRNMYGHAPAVVELCVQAGAHAPSKYACIMKANGSSPTLH
;
A
#
# COMPACT_ATOMS: atom_id res chain seq x y z
N MET A 1 -1.28 30.62 47.24
CA MET A 1 0.12 30.16 47.36
C MET A 1 0.11 28.65 47.39
N GLY A 2 0.79 27.84 46.59
CA GLY A 2 1.62 27.99 45.40
C GLY A 2 1.88 26.56 44.92
N LEU A 3 1.80 26.35 43.60
CA LEU A 3 2.01 25.10 42.88
C LEU A 3 3.45 24.57 43.02
N ARG A 4 3.67 23.25 42.94
CA ARG A 4 4.30 22.62 41.74
C ARG A 4 4.60 21.12 41.88
N LEU A 5 4.16 20.43 40.83
CA LEU A 5 4.55 19.11 40.37
C LEU A 5 6.06 19.03 40.07
N LYS A 6 6.72 17.96 40.51
CA LYS A 6 8.03 17.52 40.00
C LYS A 6 7.82 16.49 38.91
N LEU A 7 7.96 16.90 37.66
CA LEU A 7 8.20 16.04 36.51
C LEU A 7 9.72 15.91 36.34
N THR A 8 10.21 14.69 36.42
CA THR A 8 11.62 14.31 36.23
C THR A 8 12.07 14.59 34.79
N GLN A 9 13.17 15.35 34.68
CA GLN A 9 13.96 15.56 33.47
C GLN A 9 14.48 14.23 32.92
N ILE A 10 14.20 13.96 31.65
CA ILE A 10 15.07 13.10 30.83
C ILE A 10 15.82 14.07 29.90
N THR A 11 17.12 14.17 30.12
CA THR A 11 18.04 15.09 29.46
C THR A 11 18.27 14.68 28.00
N LEU A 12 18.35 15.71 27.16
CA LEU A 12 18.59 15.69 25.72
C LEU A 12 20.08 15.44 25.39
N GLU A 13 20.72 14.46 26.04
CA GLU A 13 22.17 14.23 25.88
C GLU A 13 22.53 12.95 25.10
N ASP A 14 21.61 12.00 24.91
CA ASP A 14 21.92 10.72 24.25
C ASP A 14 21.77 10.69 22.71
N ILE A 15 21.55 11.84 22.06
CA ILE A 15 21.47 11.93 20.58
C ILE A 15 22.79 12.45 19.97
N SER A 16 23.85 12.65 20.77
CA SER A 16 25.10 13.29 20.30
C SER A 16 26.15 12.34 19.68
N GLY A 17 25.95 11.02 19.66
CA GLY A 17 26.91 10.08 19.08
C GLY A 17 26.39 9.50 17.76
N TYR A 18 27.16 9.63 16.66
CA TYR A 18 26.97 8.97 15.35
C TYR A 18 26.24 9.73 14.23
N ILE A 19 26.64 10.97 13.91
CA ILE A 19 26.56 11.46 12.52
C ILE A 19 27.80 12.34 12.20
N LYS A 20 28.93 11.72 11.86
CA LYS A 20 30.01 12.41 11.12
C LYS A 20 29.65 12.38 9.63
N GLY A 21 29.36 13.54 9.02
CA GLY A 21 29.41 13.66 7.56
C GLY A 21 28.39 14.56 6.85
N TYR A 22 27.42 15.15 7.53
CA TYR A 22 26.53 16.13 6.89
C TYR A 22 26.89 17.54 7.32
N ARG A 23 27.21 18.39 6.34
CA ARG A 23 27.40 19.84 6.51
C ARG A 23 26.07 20.43 7.00
N TRP A 24 25.91 20.49 8.33
CA TRP A 24 24.74 21.06 8.99
C TRP A 24 24.73 22.57 8.73
N TYR A 25 23.89 23.02 7.81
CA TYR A 25 23.32 24.36 7.92
C TYR A 25 22.41 24.34 9.16
N SER A 26 22.99 24.60 10.34
CA SER A 26 22.23 25.00 11.51
C SER A 26 21.64 26.37 11.22
N SER A 27 20.53 26.43 10.49
CA SER A 27 19.67 27.60 10.57
C SER A 27 19.27 27.69 12.04
N LYS A 28 19.72 28.77 12.72
CA LYS A 28 19.27 29.09 14.08
C LYS A 28 17.78 29.41 14.02
N LEU A 29 16.96 28.37 13.96
CA LEU A 29 15.51 28.45 13.99
C LEU A 29 15.11 28.85 15.41
N ASP A 30 14.58 30.04 15.56
CA ASP A 30 14.08 30.53 16.85
C ASP A 30 12.77 29.80 17.22
N TRP A 31 12.91 28.74 18.01
CA TRP A 31 11.78 27.95 18.50
C TRP A 31 10.82 28.74 19.39
N ASN A 32 11.28 29.80 20.07
CA ASN A 32 10.39 30.64 20.88
C ASN A 32 9.41 31.43 20.00
N LYS A 33 9.82 31.78 18.77
CA LYS A 33 8.97 32.42 17.77
C LYS A 33 8.14 31.42 16.96
N LEU A 34 8.71 30.28 16.59
CA LEU A 34 8.04 29.28 15.75
C LEU A 34 7.01 28.45 16.51
N ARG A 35 7.28 28.07 17.76
CA ARG A 35 6.37 27.25 18.58
C ARG A 35 4.97 27.86 18.71
N PRO A 36 4.77 29.14 19.07
CA PRO A 36 3.44 29.73 19.13
C PRO A 36 2.78 29.83 17.75
N MET A 37 3.54 30.06 16.67
CA MET A 37 2.98 30.05 15.30
C MET A 37 2.51 28.65 14.88
N ILE A 38 3.26 27.60 15.23
CA ILE A 38 2.91 26.20 14.96
C ILE A 38 1.68 25.80 15.77
N LEU A 39 1.65 26.09 17.08
CA LEU A 39 0.49 25.80 17.93
C LEU A 39 -0.77 26.51 17.44
N LYS A 40 -0.67 27.82 17.10
CA LYS A 40 -1.79 28.58 16.52
C LYS A 40 -2.28 27.99 15.19
N ARG A 41 -1.37 27.46 14.35
CA ARG A 41 -1.74 26.75 13.11
C ARG A 41 -2.39 25.40 13.38
N ILE A 42 -1.96 24.67 14.42
CA ILE A 42 -2.56 23.39 14.82
C ILE A 42 -3.96 23.61 15.39
N GLU A 43 -4.14 24.62 16.26
CA GLU A 43 -5.44 25.00 16.84
C GLU A 43 -6.43 25.41 15.76
N LYS A 44 -6.00 26.25 14.81
CA LYS A 44 -6.83 26.69 13.68
C LYS A 44 -6.98 25.64 12.58
N ARG A 45 -6.25 24.52 12.65
CA ARG A 45 -6.28 23.49 11.60
C ARG A 45 -7.68 22.92 11.39
N ALA A 46 -8.49 22.87 12.44
CA ALA A 46 -9.87 22.40 12.37
C ALA A 46 -10.78 23.35 11.58
N GLU A 47 -10.47 24.65 11.50
CA GLU A 47 -11.28 25.65 10.79
C GLU A 47 -11.27 25.42 9.27
N ASP A 48 -10.13 25.00 8.71
CA ASP A 48 -9.93 24.80 7.27
C ASP A 48 -10.08 23.32 6.82
N TYR A 49 -10.54 22.44 7.71
CA TYR A 49 -10.59 21.00 7.49
C TYR A 49 -12.04 20.47 7.41
N PRO A 50 -12.37 19.59 6.45
CA PRO A 50 -11.51 19.08 5.37
C PRO A 50 -11.24 20.15 4.30
N ILE A 51 -10.13 20.00 3.57
CA ILE A 51 -9.82 20.89 2.45
C ILE A 51 -10.82 20.59 1.33
N LYS A 52 -11.77 21.49 1.09
CA LYS A 52 -12.87 21.29 0.12
C LYS A 52 -12.40 20.84 -1.26
N GLY A 53 -11.29 21.36 -1.75
CA GLY A 53 -10.71 20.96 -3.05
C GLY A 53 -10.17 19.54 -3.11
N MET A 54 -10.01 18.85 -1.98
CA MET A 54 -9.57 17.45 -1.91
C MET A 54 -10.72 16.46 -1.80
N ILE A 55 -11.95 16.91 -1.53
CA ILE A 55 -13.12 16.03 -1.43
C ILE A 55 -13.35 15.27 -2.76
N PRO A 56 -13.35 15.92 -3.94
CA PRO A 56 -13.52 15.19 -5.20
C PRO A 56 -12.40 14.18 -5.46
N VAL A 57 -11.16 14.50 -5.06
CA VAL A 57 -10.03 13.57 -5.18
C VAL A 57 -10.26 12.32 -4.31
N ALA A 58 -10.82 12.49 -3.11
CA ALA A 58 -11.14 11.39 -2.22
C ALA A 58 -12.30 10.52 -2.75
N GLU A 59 -13.32 11.15 -3.32
CA GLU A 59 -14.44 10.46 -3.99
C GLU A 59 -13.95 9.66 -5.22
N ASP A 60 -13.12 10.27 -6.07
CA ASP A 60 -12.50 9.59 -7.22
C ASP A 60 -11.67 8.38 -6.78
N VAL A 61 -10.93 8.47 -5.67
CA VAL A 61 -10.18 7.33 -5.11
C VAL A 61 -11.12 6.19 -4.70
N ILE A 62 -12.26 6.50 -4.07
CA ILE A 62 -13.26 5.49 -3.67
C ILE A 62 -13.85 4.80 -4.90
N ILE A 63 -14.27 5.58 -5.90
CA ILE A 63 -14.86 5.07 -7.15
C ILE A 63 -13.86 4.18 -7.90
N ASN A 64 -12.63 4.66 -8.08
CA ASN A 64 -11.59 3.89 -8.77
C ASN A 64 -11.19 2.64 -7.99
N ARG A 65 -11.21 2.69 -6.65
CA ARG A 65 -11.03 1.49 -5.82
C ARG A 65 -12.12 0.46 -6.08
N ALA A 66 -13.40 0.86 -6.12
CA ALA A 66 -14.49 -0.07 -6.41
C ALA A 66 -14.33 -0.74 -7.78
N ARG A 67 -14.10 0.06 -8.84
CA ARG A 67 -13.86 -0.43 -10.21
C ARG A 67 -12.67 -1.36 -10.32
N LEU A 68 -11.58 -1.06 -9.60
CA LEU A 68 -10.41 -1.91 -9.54
C LEU A 68 -10.74 -3.29 -8.94
N PHE A 69 -11.42 -3.32 -7.79
CA PHE A 69 -11.74 -4.58 -7.11
C PHE A 69 -12.66 -5.46 -7.95
N GLU A 70 -13.68 -4.86 -8.57
CA GLU A 70 -14.59 -5.54 -9.49
C GLU A 70 -13.86 -6.07 -10.73
N GLY A 71 -13.06 -5.22 -11.37
CA GLY A 71 -12.30 -5.58 -12.55
C GLY A 71 -11.31 -6.71 -12.31
N VAL A 72 -10.51 -6.63 -11.23
CA VAL A 72 -9.58 -7.71 -10.86
C VAL A 72 -10.35 -8.99 -10.52
N SER A 73 -11.41 -8.91 -9.73
CA SER A 73 -12.25 -10.07 -9.38
C SER A 73 -12.79 -10.79 -10.62
N THR A 74 -13.25 -10.03 -11.61
CA THR A 74 -13.77 -10.59 -12.87
C THR A 74 -12.66 -11.19 -13.73
N LEU A 75 -11.53 -10.49 -13.90
CA LEU A 75 -10.38 -11.01 -14.65
C LEU A 75 -9.81 -12.29 -14.06
N LEU A 76 -9.79 -12.44 -12.73
CA LEU A 76 -9.31 -13.63 -12.04
C LEU A 76 -10.13 -14.90 -12.36
N ARG A 77 -11.35 -14.78 -12.88
CA ARG A 77 -12.15 -15.92 -13.36
C ARG A 77 -11.59 -16.53 -14.65
N HIS A 78 -10.84 -15.75 -15.44
CA HIS A 78 -10.28 -16.15 -16.73
C HIS A 78 -8.75 -16.31 -16.69
N TYR A 79 -8.08 -15.56 -15.82
CA TYR A 79 -6.64 -15.53 -15.66
C TYR A 79 -6.27 -16.04 -14.26
N PRO A 80 -6.07 -17.37 -14.10
CA PRO A 80 -5.77 -17.94 -12.80
C PRO A 80 -4.42 -17.46 -12.29
N ILE A 81 -4.29 -17.40 -10.97
CA ILE A 81 -3.07 -17.01 -10.29
C ILE A 81 -2.61 -18.09 -9.32
N LYS A 82 -1.31 -18.13 -9.08
CA LYS A 82 -0.67 -19.02 -8.12
C LYS A 82 0.03 -18.21 -7.06
N ALA A 83 -0.28 -18.49 -5.80
CA ALA A 83 0.40 -17.92 -4.64
C ALA A 83 1.31 -18.98 -4.01
N CYS A 84 2.47 -18.58 -3.51
CA CYS A 84 3.34 -19.51 -2.80
C CYS A 84 2.85 -19.71 -1.37
N LYS A 85 2.73 -20.97 -0.94
CA LYS A 85 2.31 -21.35 0.43
C LYS A 85 3.22 -20.81 1.53
N PHE A 86 4.49 -20.55 1.22
CA PHE A 86 5.52 -20.27 2.23
C PHE A 86 6.11 -18.86 2.17
N CYS A 87 5.90 -18.13 1.08
CA CYS A 87 6.45 -16.80 0.92
C CYS A 87 5.49 -15.90 0.14
N PRO A 88 5.67 -14.57 0.18
CA PRO A 88 4.72 -13.63 -0.43
C PRO A 88 4.75 -13.57 -1.97
N GLU A 89 5.40 -14.54 -2.63
CA GLU A 89 5.57 -14.59 -4.09
C GLU A 89 4.28 -15.05 -4.77
N LEU A 90 3.96 -14.39 -5.88
CA LEU A 90 2.76 -14.57 -6.67
C LEU A 90 3.15 -14.72 -8.14
N TYR A 91 2.42 -15.54 -8.88
CA TYR A 91 2.56 -15.69 -10.32
C TYR A 91 1.20 -15.69 -11.02
N ILE A 92 1.12 -15.09 -12.20
CA ILE A 92 -0.11 -15.00 -13.00
C ILE A 92 -0.01 -16.03 -14.12
N GLY A 93 -0.79 -17.10 -13.99
CA GLY A 93 -0.78 -18.24 -14.89
C GLY A 93 -1.38 -19.49 -14.27
N LYS A 94 -1.71 -20.48 -15.13
CA LYS A 94 -2.27 -21.78 -14.72
C LYS A 94 -1.30 -22.58 -13.84
N GLU A 95 0.00 -22.42 -14.08
CA GLU A 95 1.08 -23.04 -13.34
C GLU A 95 2.07 -21.96 -12.91
N GLY A 96 2.74 -22.16 -11.78
CA GLY A 96 3.77 -21.24 -11.31
C GLY A 96 5.14 -21.51 -11.95
N HIS A 97 6.09 -20.60 -11.75
CA HIS A 97 7.44 -20.76 -12.28
C HIS A 97 8.32 -21.73 -11.48
N LEU A 98 9.44 -22.13 -12.08
CA LEU A 98 10.47 -23.00 -11.50
C LEU A 98 11.73 -22.24 -11.04
N ILE A 99 11.66 -20.92 -10.94
CA ILE A 99 12.72 -20.08 -10.38
C ILE A 99 12.91 -20.41 -8.89
N LYS A 100 14.18 -20.55 -8.47
CA LYS A 100 14.55 -20.96 -7.12
C LYS A 100 14.75 -19.76 -6.20
N THR A 101 13.67 -19.03 -5.90
CA THR A 101 13.67 -17.85 -5.01
C THR A 101 12.98 -18.09 -3.67
N CYS A 102 12.30 -19.22 -3.49
CA CYS A 102 11.56 -19.50 -2.27
C CYS A 102 12.50 -19.67 -1.07
N HIS A 103 12.06 -19.19 0.09
CA HIS A 103 12.73 -19.41 1.38
C HIS A 103 12.11 -20.54 2.20
N GLY A 104 11.08 -21.20 1.67
CA GLY A 104 10.40 -22.30 2.35
C GLY A 104 9.77 -21.91 3.69
N TYR A 105 9.25 -22.91 4.39
CA TYR A 105 8.62 -22.72 5.69
C TYR A 105 9.62 -22.10 6.70
N ARG A 106 9.17 -21.05 7.41
CA ARG A 106 9.97 -20.29 8.40
C ARG A 106 11.31 -19.73 7.87
N ARG A 107 11.52 -19.68 6.55
CA ARG A 107 12.73 -19.11 5.92
C ARG A 107 14.03 -19.85 6.22
N HIS A 108 13.99 -21.13 6.62
CA HIS A 108 15.19 -21.90 6.95
C HIS A 108 15.98 -22.38 5.73
N ILE A 109 15.30 -22.71 4.63
CA ILE A 109 15.91 -23.30 3.44
C ILE A 109 15.85 -22.29 2.31
N LYS A 110 16.99 -21.92 1.74
CA LYS A 110 17.07 -20.94 0.64
C LYS A 110 17.10 -21.63 -0.71
N ASN A 111 16.81 -20.84 -1.75
CA ASN A 111 16.93 -21.23 -3.15
C ASN A 111 16.12 -22.48 -3.53
N GLN A 112 14.86 -22.54 -3.09
CA GLN A 112 13.94 -23.61 -3.44
C GLN A 112 12.94 -23.14 -4.49
N VAL A 113 12.37 -24.10 -5.24
CA VAL A 113 11.16 -23.85 -6.02
C VAL A 113 9.99 -23.57 -5.07
N HIS A 114 8.99 -22.86 -5.59
CA HIS A 114 7.81 -22.50 -4.81
C HIS A 114 6.81 -23.64 -4.73
N HIS A 115 6.12 -23.72 -3.60
CA HIS A 115 4.96 -24.58 -3.46
C HIS A 115 3.72 -23.75 -3.78
N TRP A 116 3.25 -23.87 -5.01
CA TRP A 116 2.13 -23.11 -5.54
C TRP A 116 0.79 -23.66 -5.08
N VAL A 117 -0.08 -22.77 -4.63
CA VAL A 117 -1.51 -22.99 -4.40
C VAL A 117 -2.31 -21.99 -5.22
N ASP A 118 -3.62 -22.22 -5.37
CA ASP A 118 -4.50 -21.24 -5.99
C ASP A 118 -4.48 -19.93 -5.20
N GLY A 119 -4.20 -18.82 -5.88
CA GLY A 119 -4.22 -17.49 -5.27
C GLY A 119 -5.63 -16.88 -5.29
N ALA A 120 -5.82 -15.87 -4.45
CA ALA A 120 -7.06 -15.13 -4.28
C ALA A 120 -6.90 -13.63 -4.60
N LEU A 121 -8.02 -12.92 -4.63
CA LEU A 121 -8.06 -11.47 -4.84
C LEU A 121 -7.11 -10.71 -3.91
N ASN A 122 -7.07 -11.10 -2.62
CA ASN A 122 -6.24 -10.45 -1.61
C ASN A 122 -4.73 -10.69 -1.78
N ASP A 123 -4.34 -11.68 -2.60
CA ASP A 123 -2.93 -11.89 -2.96
C ASP A 123 -2.45 -10.89 -4.02
N ILE A 124 -3.37 -10.37 -4.84
CA ILE A 124 -3.11 -9.27 -5.79
C ILE A 124 -3.31 -7.93 -5.11
N ILE A 125 -4.52 -7.68 -4.58
CA ILE A 125 -4.89 -6.44 -3.91
C ILE A 125 -4.72 -6.64 -2.41
N VAL A 126 -3.52 -6.32 -1.93
CA VAL A 126 -3.15 -6.53 -0.53
C VAL A 126 -4.02 -5.66 0.38
N PRO A 127 -4.81 -6.25 1.30
CA PRO A 127 -5.58 -5.48 2.25
C PRO A 127 -4.64 -4.80 3.25
N VAL A 128 -4.78 -3.49 3.40
CA VAL A 128 -4.11 -2.70 4.43
C VAL A 128 -5.20 -2.02 5.23
N GLU A 129 -5.23 -2.28 6.54
CA GLU A 129 -6.23 -1.73 7.44
C GLU A 129 -5.66 -0.58 8.28
N ALA A 130 -6.54 0.31 8.71
CA ALA A 130 -6.28 1.35 9.69
C ALA A 130 -7.48 1.49 10.63
N PHE A 131 -7.25 2.06 11.82
CA PHE A 131 -8.35 2.46 12.69
C PHE A 131 -9.20 3.53 12.04
N HIS A 132 -10.53 3.37 12.13
CA HIS A 132 -11.48 4.38 11.71
C HIS A 132 -11.63 5.44 12.79
N LEU A 133 -11.35 6.71 12.47
CA LEU A 133 -11.31 7.78 13.45
C LEU A 133 -12.17 8.98 13.04
N ASN A 134 -12.80 9.60 14.03
CA ASN A 134 -13.36 10.94 13.80
C ASN A 134 -12.23 11.95 13.66
N LYS A 135 -12.51 13.02 12.92
CA LYS A 135 -11.56 14.11 12.67
C LYS A 135 -11.08 14.69 14.00
N PHE A 136 -9.76 14.83 14.15
CA PHE A 136 -9.12 15.43 15.33
C PHE A 136 -9.32 14.69 16.67
N GLN A 137 -9.48 13.37 16.65
CA GLN A 137 -9.51 12.57 17.89
C GLN A 137 -8.16 12.51 18.61
N ASP A 138 -8.25 12.26 19.92
CA ASP A 138 -7.11 11.96 20.77
C ASP A 138 -6.38 10.69 20.33
N ILE A 139 -5.12 10.58 20.76
CA ILE A 139 -4.29 9.41 20.46
C ILE A 139 -4.91 8.15 21.09
N ILE A 140 -5.30 7.19 20.26
CA ILE A 140 -5.81 5.88 20.69
C ILE A 140 -4.79 5.21 21.62
N LYS A 141 -5.21 4.89 22.84
CA LYS A 141 -4.41 4.12 23.80
C LYS A 141 -4.54 2.62 23.52
N HIS A 142 -3.71 1.82 24.17
CA HIS A 142 -3.68 0.38 23.90
C HIS A 142 -4.94 -0.36 24.34
N ASP A 143 -5.49 -0.01 25.49
CA ASP A 143 -6.75 -0.50 26.03
C ASP A 143 -7.92 -0.16 25.10
N GLN A 144 -7.92 1.03 24.50
CA GLN A 144 -8.99 1.52 23.62
C GLN A 144 -9.00 0.89 22.22
N ARG A 145 -8.05 0.01 21.88
CA ARG A 145 -7.91 -0.52 20.51
C ARG A 145 -9.11 -1.33 20.00
N PHE A 146 -9.97 -1.78 20.90
CA PHE A 146 -11.19 -2.51 20.55
C PHE A 146 -12.43 -1.62 20.49
N ASP A 147 -12.28 -0.35 20.88
CA ASP A 147 -13.36 0.64 20.86
C ASP A 147 -13.52 1.29 19.48
N PHE A 148 -12.61 0.98 18.55
CA PHE A 148 -12.55 1.54 17.21
C PHE A 148 -12.60 0.43 16.16
N ASP A 149 -13.42 0.65 15.14
CA ASP A 149 -13.47 -0.21 13.97
C ASP A 149 -12.17 -0.10 13.17
N ARG A 150 -11.88 -1.14 12.38
CA ARG A 150 -10.83 -1.10 11.37
C ARG A 150 -11.45 -1.13 9.98
N ILE A 151 -10.97 -0.24 9.12
CA ILE A 151 -11.37 -0.14 7.72
C ILE A 151 -10.14 -0.12 6.82
N PRO A 152 -10.27 -0.36 5.50
CA PRO A 152 -9.16 -0.20 4.58
C PRO A 152 -8.51 1.19 4.70
N ALA A 153 -7.18 1.25 4.82
CA ALA A 153 -6.43 2.49 5.06
C ALA A 153 -6.66 3.55 3.99
N VAL A 154 -6.93 3.13 2.75
CA VAL A 154 -7.34 4.03 1.65
C VAL A 154 -8.68 4.70 1.94
N LEU A 155 -9.67 3.94 2.44
CA LEU A 155 -10.98 4.50 2.79
C LEU A 155 -10.88 5.42 4.01
N GLU A 156 -10.08 5.06 5.01
CA GLU A 156 -9.80 5.96 6.13
C GLU A 156 -9.16 7.27 5.64
N LEU A 157 -8.21 7.21 4.70
CA LEU A 157 -7.60 8.41 4.11
C LEU A 157 -8.64 9.28 3.39
N CYS A 158 -9.56 8.68 2.63
CA CYS A 158 -10.63 9.39 1.95
C CYS A 158 -11.64 9.99 2.95
N SER A 159 -12.00 9.27 4.01
CA SER A 159 -12.89 9.74 5.06
C SER A 159 -12.32 10.95 5.79
N GLN A 160 -11.03 10.87 6.15
CA GLN A 160 -10.29 12.01 6.72
C GLN A 160 -10.29 13.20 5.75
N ALA A 161 -10.20 12.95 4.45
CA ALA A 161 -10.29 13.98 3.42
C ALA A 161 -11.68 14.57 3.19
N GLY A 162 -12.71 14.05 3.87
CA GLY A 162 -14.07 14.58 3.84
C GLY A 162 -15.04 13.85 2.92
N ALA A 163 -14.62 12.75 2.26
CA ALA A 163 -15.54 11.91 1.50
C ALA A 163 -16.40 11.05 2.44
N ASP A 164 -17.66 10.85 2.06
CA ASP A 164 -18.53 9.89 2.74
C ASP A 164 -18.27 8.48 2.23
N ILE A 165 -17.62 7.65 3.05
CA ILE A 165 -17.29 6.26 2.68
C ILE A 165 -18.51 5.31 2.71
N PHE A 166 -19.63 5.74 3.29
CA PHE A 166 -20.87 4.97 3.37
C PHE A 166 -21.88 5.37 2.29
N ASP A 167 -21.58 6.39 1.49
CA ASP A 167 -22.42 6.77 0.36
C ASP A 167 -22.46 5.63 -0.65
N GLN A 168 -23.60 4.94 -0.69
CA GLN A 168 -23.86 3.82 -1.59
C GLN A 168 -23.74 4.22 -3.05
N THR A 169 -23.95 5.50 -3.37
CA THR A 169 -23.83 6.03 -4.74
C THR A 169 -22.39 5.91 -5.24
N LEU A 170 -21.39 6.22 -4.40
CA LEU A 170 -19.96 6.08 -4.72
C LEU A 170 -19.54 4.62 -4.98
N HIS A 171 -20.20 3.67 -4.32
CA HIS A 171 -20.02 2.24 -4.57
C HIS A 171 -20.85 1.72 -5.75
N SER A 172 -21.87 2.47 -6.17
CA SER A 172 -22.81 2.10 -7.24
C SER A 172 -22.42 2.62 -8.62
N PHE A 173 -21.55 3.65 -8.72
CA PHE A 173 -20.97 4.13 -10.00
C PHE A 173 -20.03 3.10 -10.70
N GLY A 174 -19.91 1.89 -10.14
CA GLY A 174 -19.33 0.70 -10.79
C GLY A 174 -20.38 -0.28 -11.36
N LYS A 175 -21.66 -0.17 -10.96
CA LYS A 175 -22.74 -1.08 -11.40
C LYS A 175 -23.38 -0.72 -12.74
N ASP A 176 -23.03 0.41 -13.34
CA ASP A 176 -23.51 0.78 -14.68
C ASP A 176 -22.86 -0.07 -15.81
N SER A 177 -21.94 -0.98 -15.47
CA SER A 177 -21.40 -1.98 -16.41
C SER A 177 -22.07 -3.33 -16.22
N VAL A 178 -22.84 -3.72 -17.24
CA VAL A 178 -23.18 -5.08 -17.71
C VAL A 178 -22.91 -6.20 -16.71
N SER A 179 -23.96 -6.88 -16.26
CA SER A 179 -23.86 -8.19 -15.61
C SER A 179 -23.08 -9.15 -16.52
N PHE A 180 -21.78 -9.26 -16.30
CA PHE A 180 -20.91 -10.09 -17.11
C PHE A 180 -21.17 -11.56 -16.78
N ASP A 181 -22.00 -12.17 -17.63
CA ASP A 181 -22.14 -13.62 -17.71
C ASP A 181 -20.80 -14.27 -18.06
N VAL A 182 -20.69 -15.55 -17.69
CA VAL A 182 -19.51 -16.43 -17.78
C VAL A 182 -18.96 -16.63 -19.23
N SER A 183 -19.57 -15.98 -20.22
CA SER A 183 -19.19 -16.01 -21.64
C SER A 183 -18.67 -14.66 -22.12
N THR A 184 -17.71 -14.07 -21.41
CA THR A 184 -17.04 -12.84 -21.85
C THR A 184 -16.19 -13.09 -23.09
N SER A 185 -16.43 -12.31 -24.13
CA SER A 185 -15.58 -12.34 -25.33
C SER A 185 -14.17 -11.83 -25.02
N PRO A 186 -13.14 -12.24 -25.76
CA PRO A 186 -11.78 -11.71 -25.58
C PRO A 186 -11.69 -10.18 -25.69
N LEU A 187 -12.55 -9.56 -26.50
CA LEU A 187 -12.62 -8.11 -26.66
C LEU A 187 -13.17 -7.42 -25.41
N GLU A 188 -14.19 -8.00 -24.77
CA GLU A 188 -14.75 -7.49 -23.51
C GLU A 188 -13.74 -7.63 -22.36
N LEU A 189 -13.02 -8.75 -22.29
CA LEU A 189 -11.94 -8.94 -21.31
C LEU A 189 -10.82 -7.91 -21.49
N ALA A 190 -10.43 -7.62 -22.73
CA ALA A 190 -9.45 -6.59 -23.04
C ALA A 190 -9.94 -5.19 -22.66
N TYR A 191 -11.21 -4.86 -22.96
CA TYR A 191 -11.80 -3.59 -22.55
C TYR A 191 -11.84 -3.45 -21.02
N LEU A 192 -12.31 -4.48 -20.31
CA LEU A 192 -12.34 -4.53 -18.85
C LEU A 192 -10.93 -4.37 -18.28
N ALA A 193 -9.93 -5.03 -18.86
CA ALA A 193 -8.54 -4.92 -18.44
C ALA A 193 -7.98 -3.50 -18.58
N VAL A 194 -8.34 -2.79 -19.66
CA VAL A 194 -7.98 -1.38 -19.84
C VAL A 194 -8.62 -0.50 -18.77
N GLN A 195 -9.92 -0.68 -18.48
CA GLN A 195 -10.60 0.08 -17.42
C GLN A 195 -10.03 -0.22 -16.04
N THR A 196 -9.75 -1.49 -15.75
CA THR A 196 -9.17 -1.95 -14.48
C THR A 196 -7.78 -1.36 -14.28
N LEU A 197 -6.95 -1.35 -15.33
CA LEU A 197 -5.61 -0.78 -15.29
C LEU A 197 -5.64 0.74 -15.11
N LYS A 198 -6.59 1.42 -15.75
CA LYS A 198 -6.81 2.86 -15.55
C LYS A 198 -7.24 3.16 -14.11
N ALA A 199 -8.21 2.42 -13.57
CA ALA A 199 -8.67 2.57 -12.20
C ALA A 199 -7.55 2.35 -11.18
N TRP A 200 -6.66 1.38 -11.43
CA TRP A 200 -5.45 1.17 -10.63
C TRP A 200 -4.54 2.40 -10.61
N GLU A 201 -4.26 2.99 -11.77
CA GLU A 201 -3.40 4.17 -11.91
C GLU A 201 -4.01 5.39 -11.24
N ASP A 202 -5.29 5.68 -11.56
CA ASP A 202 -6.03 6.83 -11.05
C ASP A 202 -6.20 6.76 -9.53
N MET A 203 -6.52 5.58 -8.98
CA MET A 203 -6.61 5.37 -7.52
C MET A 203 -5.27 5.67 -6.84
N ARG A 204 -4.15 5.19 -7.39
CA ARG A 204 -2.83 5.39 -6.76
C ARG A 204 -2.36 6.84 -6.86
N GLU A 205 -2.65 7.52 -7.97
CA GLU A 205 -2.38 8.94 -8.12
C GLU A 205 -3.23 9.77 -7.13
N GLY A 206 -4.52 9.45 -6.98
CA GLY A 206 -5.38 10.09 -6.00
C GLY A 206 -4.89 9.91 -4.57
N VAL A 207 -4.51 8.69 -4.18
CA VAL A 207 -3.87 8.42 -2.88
C VAL A 207 -2.59 9.24 -2.70
N GLN A 208 -1.76 9.37 -3.75
CA GLN A 208 -0.56 10.20 -3.70
C GLN A 208 -0.91 11.67 -3.41
N LYS A 209 -1.91 12.23 -4.12
CA LYS A 209 -2.38 13.61 -3.90
C LYS A 209 -2.89 13.81 -2.48
N LEU A 210 -3.71 12.88 -1.97
CA LEU A 210 -4.22 12.93 -0.61
C LEU A 210 -3.10 12.87 0.44
N LEU A 211 -2.08 12.01 0.25
CA LEU A 211 -0.93 11.91 1.18
C LEU A 211 -0.03 13.16 1.21
N LEU A 212 -0.16 14.08 0.26
CA LEU A 212 0.51 15.39 0.31
C LEU A 212 -0.16 16.34 1.31
N VAL A 213 -1.47 16.15 1.56
CA VAL A 213 -2.31 17.04 2.37
C VAL A 213 -2.63 16.43 3.72
N TYR A 214 -3.06 15.17 3.71
CA TYR A 214 -3.53 14.43 4.88
C TYR A 214 -2.38 13.54 5.40
N PRO A 215 -1.92 13.76 6.63
CA PRO A 215 -0.80 13.00 7.17
C PRO A 215 -1.25 11.56 7.40
N ALA A 216 -0.40 10.61 7.00
CA ALA A 216 -0.52 9.22 7.39
C ALA A 216 0.85 8.68 7.82
N LYS A 217 0.81 7.70 8.71
CA LYS A 217 1.95 7.05 9.34
C LYS A 217 1.84 5.55 9.16
N VAL A 218 2.98 4.91 9.01
CA VAL A 218 3.09 3.45 8.97
C VAL A 218 4.18 3.02 9.93
N CYS A 219 4.06 1.83 10.49
CA CYS A 219 5.14 1.24 11.26
C CYS A 219 6.29 0.82 10.34
N LYS A 220 7.54 1.09 10.73
CA LYS A 220 8.72 0.66 9.97
C LYS A 220 8.90 -0.87 9.92
N PHE A 221 8.32 -1.58 10.88
CA PHE A 221 8.64 -3.00 11.14
C PHE A 221 7.45 -3.95 11.01
N CYS A 222 6.22 -3.43 10.89
CA CYS A 222 5.01 -4.22 10.67
C CYS A 222 4.05 -3.46 9.76
N ASP A 223 2.99 -4.13 9.32
CA ASP A 223 2.06 -3.60 8.32
C ASP A 223 0.99 -2.65 8.91
N GLU A 224 1.25 -2.10 10.10
CA GLU A 224 0.30 -1.21 10.79
C GLU A 224 0.33 0.19 10.15
N VAL A 225 -0.84 0.67 9.73
CA VAL A 225 -1.06 2.02 9.19
C VAL A 225 -1.99 2.82 10.08
N HIS A 226 -1.67 4.09 10.24
CA HIS A 226 -2.52 5.07 10.90
C HIS A 226 -2.65 6.30 10.01
N VAL A 227 -3.88 6.66 9.65
CA VAL A 227 -4.16 7.94 9.01
C VAL A 227 -4.31 8.99 10.11
N GLY A 228 -3.44 9.99 10.10
CA GLY A 228 -3.34 11.01 11.13
C GLY A 228 -1.89 11.41 11.43
N PRO A 229 -1.69 12.59 12.06
CA PRO A 229 -0.36 13.14 12.31
C PRO A 229 0.42 12.40 13.39
N SER A 230 -0.25 11.73 14.33
CA SER A 230 0.37 11.26 15.57
C SER A 230 0.74 9.78 15.54
N GLY A 231 -0.06 8.92 14.91
CA GLY A 231 0.03 7.48 15.17
C GLY A 231 -0.72 7.13 16.46
N HIS A 232 -1.07 5.85 16.63
CA HIS A 232 -1.66 5.36 17.88
C HIS A 232 -0.61 4.78 18.85
N LYS A 233 -1.02 4.57 20.10
CA LYS A 233 -0.24 3.91 21.15
C LYS A 233 -0.65 2.45 21.38
N ALA A 234 -1.53 1.89 20.56
CA ALA A 234 -1.83 0.46 20.62
C ALA A 234 -0.56 -0.38 20.41
N ARG A 235 -0.36 -1.36 21.30
CA ARG A 235 0.81 -2.24 21.32
C ARG A 235 0.56 -3.48 20.46
N LEU A 236 0.52 -3.28 19.14
CA LEU A 236 0.19 -4.34 18.17
C LEU A 236 1.42 -4.82 17.38
N CYS A 237 2.58 -4.17 17.53
CA CYS A 237 3.77 -4.54 16.78
C CYS A 237 4.34 -5.87 17.28
N GLY A 238 4.18 -6.93 16.49
CA GLY A 238 4.66 -8.27 16.82
C GLY A 238 6.18 -8.37 16.97
N VAL A 239 6.94 -7.54 16.25
CA VAL A 239 8.42 -7.52 16.27
C VAL A 239 8.95 -7.18 17.67
N PHE A 240 8.30 -6.25 18.35
CA PHE A 240 8.77 -5.73 19.64
C PHE A 240 8.01 -6.29 20.84
N LYS A 241 7.25 -7.37 20.67
CA LYS A 241 6.36 -7.90 21.71
C LYS A 241 7.11 -8.28 23.00
N TYR A 242 8.30 -8.86 22.86
CA TYR A 242 9.12 -9.33 23.98
C TYR A 242 10.33 -8.44 24.28
N GLU A 243 10.47 -7.34 23.55
CA GLU A 243 11.53 -6.35 23.78
C GLU A 243 11.06 -5.24 24.73
N THR A 244 11.98 -4.35 25.13
CA THR A 244 11.71 -3.20 26.01
C THR A 244 10.59 -2.30 25.49
N TRP A 245 10.39 -2.27 24.18
CA TRP A 245 9.37 -1.50 23.47
C TRP A 245 7.95 -2.09 23.60
N ARG A 246 7.78 -3.29 24.19
CA ARG A 246 6.48 -3.89 24.56
C ARG A 246 5.40 -3.81 23.46
N GLY A 247 5.79 -4.03 22.21
CA GLY A 247 4.88 -4.01 21.06
C GLY A 247 4.47 -2.63 20.54
N THR A 248 5.12 -1.53 20.94
CA THR A 248 4.89 -0.21 20.35
C THR A 248 5.35 -0.11 18.89
N HIS A 249 4.77 0.81 18.13
CA HIS A 249 5.11 1.03 16.73
C HIS A 249 6.21 2.07 16.56
N PHE A 250 7.06 1.85 15.55
CA PHE A 250 8.02 2.83 15.08
C PHE A 250 7.46 3.58 13.88
N TRP A 251 6.82 4.72 14.13
CA TRP A 251 6.10 5.48 13.10
C TRP A 251 7.04 6.20 12.13
N LYS A 252 6.86 5.97 10.82
CA LYS A 252 7.43 6.78 9.73
C LYS A 252 6.30 7.37 8.88
N LYS A 253 6.60 8.41 8.09
CA LYS A 253 5.64 8.96 7.11
C LYS A 253 5.26 7.87 6.10
N ALA A 254 3.96 7.71 5.85
CA ALA A 254 3.45 6.77 4.87
C ALA A 254 3.65 7.25 3.43
N ARG A 255 3.82 6.30 2.51
CA ARG A 255 3.88 6.46 1.07
C ARG A 255 2.72 5.71 0.41
N VAL A 256 2.55 5.90 -0.89
CA VAL A 256 1.51 5.22 -1.68
C VAL A 256 1.62 3.71 -1.54
N ASP A 257 2.83 3.13 -1.62
CA ASP A 257 3.03 1.69 -1.46
C ASP A 257 2.72 1.16 -0.05
N ASP A 258 2.68 2.01 0.98
CA ASP A 258 2.33 1.60 2.34
C ASP A 258 0.79 1.45 2.50
N LEU A 259 -0.01 2.18 1.70
CA LEU A 259 -1.49 2.10 1.71
C LEU A 259 -2.04 1.24 0.56
N VAL A 260 -1.36 1.24 -0.58
CA VAL A 260 -1.68 0.47 -1.78
C VAL A 260 -0.43 -0.29 -2.22
N PRO A 261 -0.11 -1.41 -1.54
CA PRO A 261 1.10 -2.18 -1.84
C PRO A 261 1.07 -2.76 -3.25
N GLN A 262 2.23 -2.75 -3.90
CA GLN A 262 2.42 -3.42 -5.17
C GLN A 262 3.04 -4.78 -4.96
N LYS A 263 2.35 -5.84 -5.39
CA LYS A 263 2.94 -7.17 -5.48
C LYS A 263 3.68 -7.30 -6.79
N ILE A 264 5.01 -7.34 -6.72
CA ILE A 264 5.83 -7.53 -7.92
C ILE A 264 5.86 -9.01 -8.27
N VAL A 265 5.47 -9.33 -9.49
CA VAL A 265 5.43 -10.69 -10.04
C VAL A 265 6.43 -10.83 -11.17
N TRP A 266 6.89 -12.05 -11.39
CA TRP A 266 7.63 -12.42 -12.59
C TRP A 266 6.75 -12.31 -13.82
N ARG A 267 7.27 -11.70 -14.87
CA ARG A 267 6.61 -11.58 -16.16
C ARG A 267 7.33 -12.42 -17.20
N ARG A 268 6.56 -13.23 -17.93
CA ARG A 268 7.02 -13.90 -19.14
C ARG A 268 6.96 -12.93 -20.32
N ARG A 269 8.07 -12.73 -21.03
CA ARG A 269 8.09 -12.01 -22.31
C ARG A 269 7.78 -12.97 -23.46
N ASN A 270 7.48 -12.44 -24.64
CA ASN A 270 7.12 -13.27 -25.80
C ASN A 270 8.22 -14.27 -26.19
N GLN A 271 9.49 -13.90 -25.95
CA GLN A 271 10.67 -14.71 -26.21
C GLN A 271 11.07 -15.67 -25.08
N ASP A 272 10.44 -15.56 -23.91
CA ASP A 272 10.77 -16.39 -22.75
C ASP A 272 10.04 -17.75 -22.81
N PRO A 273 10.56 -18.80 -22.14
CA PRO A 273 9.91 -20.10 -22.10
C PRO A 273 8.52 -20.02 -21.46
N LEU A 274 7.63 -20.95 -21.85
CA LEU A 274 6.25 -21.02 -21.32
C LEU A 274 6.23 -21.07 -19.79
N ILE A 275 7.19 -21.79 -19.19
CA ILE A 275 7.43 -21.86 -17.75
C ILE A 275 8.81 -21.23 -17.49
N LEU A 276 8.86 -20.20 -16.65
CA LEU A 276 10.10 -19.51 -16.32
C LEU A 276 11.03 -20.42 -15.47
N LEU A 277 12.29 -20.49 -15.88
CA LEU A 277 13.30 -21.37 -15.29
C LEU A 277 14.36 -20.57 -14.52
N ASP A 278 14.94 -21.16 -13.47
CA ASP A 278 15.95 -20.49 -12.65
C ASP A 278 17.15 -19.96 -13.45
N LYS A 279 17.58 -20.68 -14.50
CA LYS A 279 18.67 -20.27 -15.41
C LYS A 279 18.46 -18.85 -16.00
N GLY A 280 17.21 -18.45 -16.25
CA GLY A 280 16.86 -17.18 -16.88
C GLY A 280 16.47 -16.06 -15.93
N ARG A 281 16.51 -16.28 -14.61
CA ARG A 281 15.94 -15.35 -13.60
C ARG A 281 16.47 -13.91 -13.69
N ASN A 282 17.72 -13.71 -14.13
CA ASN A 282 18.29 -12.37 -14.26
C ASN A 282 17.83 -11.65 -15.55
N MET A 283 17.24 -12.38 -16.49
CA MET A 283 16.83 -11.88 -17.81
C MET A 283 15.34 -11.56 -17.87
N TYR A 284 14.51 -12.25 -17.09
CA TYR A 284 13.06 -12.05 -17.09
C TYR A 284 12.65 -10.67 -16.59
N GLY A 285 11.49 -10.23 -17.08
CA GLY A 285 10.83 -9.01 -16.64
C GLY A 285 10.07 -9.20 -15.34
N HIS A 286 9.71 -8.10 -14.72
CA HIS A 286 8.80 -8.05 -13.58
C HIS A 286 7.73 -6.99 -13.82
N ALA A 287 6.61 -7.11 -13.14
CA ALA A 287 5.55 -6.11 -13.16
C ALA A 287 4.76 -6.14 -11.85
N PRO A 288 4.06 -5.06 -11.47
CA PRO A 288 3.01 -5.16 -10.47
C PRO A 288 1.92 -6.15 -10.91
N ALA A 289 1.40 -6.96 -9.99
CA ALA A 289 0.46 -8.04 -10.27
C ALA A 289 -0.79 -7.54 -11.01
N VAL A 290 -1.35 -6.41 -10.58
CA VAL A 290 -2.51 -5.78 -11.27
C VAL A 290 -2.17 -5.43 -12.72
N VAL A 291 -0.97 -4.88 -12.96
CA VAL A 291 -0.52 -4.51 -14.31
C VAL A 291 -0.33 -5.76 -15.17
N GLU A 292 0.33 -6.80 -14.64
CA GLU A 292 0.52 -8.05 -15.36
C GLU A 292 -0.80 -8.74 -15.69
N LEU A 293 -1.74 -8.77 -14.75
CA LEU A 293 -3.08 -9.34 -14.94
C LEU A 293 -3.79 -8.65 -16.11
N CYS A 294 -3.86 -7.32 -16.08
CA CYS A 294 -4.52 -6.56 -17.14
C CYS A 294 -3.81 -6.72 -18.50
N VAL A 295 -2.49 -6.80 -18.52
CA VAL A 295 -1.73 -6.96 -19.77
C VAL A 295 -1.93 -8.36 -20.37
N GLN A 296 -1.98 -9.41 -19.56
CA GLN A 296 -2.34 -10.75 -20.05
C GLN A 296 -3.78 -10.79 -20.58
N ALA A 297 -4.65 -9.94 -20.03
CA ALA A 297 -6.02 -9.76 -20.50
C ALA A 297 -6.17 -8.87 -21.74
N GLY A 298 -5.08 -8.32 -22.29
CA GLY A 298 -5.08 -7.55 -23.53
C GLY A 298 -4.94 -6.04 -23.35
N ALA A 299 -4.74 -5.54 -22.13
CA ALA A 299 -4.41 -4.13 -21.90
C ALA A 299 -2.97 -3.81 -22.34
N HIS A 300 -2.75 -2.58 -22.79
CA HIS A 300 -1.41 -2.08 -23.07
C HIS A 300 -0.74 -1.62 -21.77
N ALA A 301 0.51 -2.05 -21.55
CA ALA A 301 1.26 -1.66 -20.36
C ALA A 301 1.68 -0.17 -20.43
N PRO A 302 1.46 0.63 -19.36
CA PRO A 302 1.97 1.98 -19.28
C PRO A 302 3.50 2.03 -19.43
N SER A 303 4.00 3.06 -20.12
CA SER A 303 5.42 3.22 -20.43
C SER A 303 6.33 3.25 -19.20
N LYS A 304 5.83 3.75 -18.06
CA LYS A 304 6.55 3.77 -16.78
C LYS A 304 6.97 2.38 -16.28
N TYR A 305 6.29 1.32 -16.73
CA TYR A 305 6.63 -0.06 -16.38
C TYR A 305 7.56 -0.75 -17.39
N ALA A 306 7.84 -0.14 -18.55
CA ALA A 306 8.59 -0.78 -19.62
C ALA A 306 9.99 -1.26 -19.19
N CYS A 307 10.66 -0.49 -18.32
CA CYS A 307 11.99 -0.83 -17.79
C CYS A 307 11.95 -2.08 -16.90
N ILE A 308 11.07 -2.11 -15.89
CA ILE A 308 10.94 -3.26 -14.98
C ILE A 308 10.44 -4.50 -15.72
N MET A 309 9.59 -4.30 -16.74
CA MET A 309 9.04 -5.36 -17.59
C MET A 309 10.05 -5.91 -18.62
N LYS A 310 11.17 -5.22 -18.83
CA LYS A 310 12.19 -5.59 -19.83
C LYS A 310 11.59 -5.91 -21.21
N ALA A 311 10.68 -5.07 -21.69
CA ALA A 311 9.95 -5.29 -22.95
C ALA A 311 10.89 -5.59 -24.14
N ASN A 312 12.06 -4.94 -24.19
CA ASN A 312 13.08 -5.11 -25.23
C ASN A 312 14.33 -5.88 -24.74
N GLY A 313 14.27 -6.56 -23.60
CA GLY A 313 15.43 -7.25 -23.04
C GLY A 313 15.81 -8.52 -23.81
N SER A 314 17.09 -8.89 -23.81
CA SER A 314 17.60 -10.11 -24.44
C SER A 314 17.05 -11.39 -23.77
N SER A 315 17.02 -12.50 -24.53
CA SER A 315 16.67 -13.83 -24.02
C SER A 315 17.84 -14.48 -23.29
N PRO A 316 17.59 -15.35 -22.30
CA PRO A 316 18.62 -16.26 -21.81
C PRO A 316 19.01 -17.25 -22.91
N THR A 317 20.31 -17.46 -23.13
CA THR A 317 20.84 -18.52 -24.00
C THR A 317 20.50 -19.87 -23.36
N LEU A 318 19.60 -20.62 -23.99
CA LEU A 318 19.27 -21.99 -23.59
C LEU A 318 20.37 -22.93 -24.11
N HIS A 319 21.48 -23.00 -23.38
CA HIS A 319 22.43 -24.11 -23.47
C HIS A 319 22.16 -25.11 -22.34
#